data_AF-A0A2N2L525-F1
#
_entry.id   AF-A0A2N2L525-F1
#
_cell.length_a   1.000
_cell.length_b   1.000
_cell.length_c   1.000
_cell.angle_alpha   90.00
_cell.angle_beta   90.00
_cell.angle_gamma   90.00
#
_symmetry.space_group_name_H-M   'P 1'
#
loop_
_entity.id
_entity.type
_entity.pdbx_description
1 polymer ?
#
loop_
_entity_poly.entity_id
_entity_poly.type
_entity_poly.pdbx_seq_one_letter_code
_entity_poly.pdbx_strand_id
1 'polypeptide(L)'
;MKRRDFVKLAIGTSAMVLCPYPGKAEASQLPVKDRKFAPGSPAKVLLAGVRKGAAEQEIKLAVRNAAEAATDFSWLSKNDAVFIKPVNNSGNPYPATTSPTTIAAMIELLKEKGAGRVIVGDMSGVEYVRFSPTALSGSSRKLMVSSGVAKAVLASGAEIHCFEEGGWNAFYEELPTAGSNWKRGIMMPNILREVQHIVLMPRCSRHVLAGSSLGLKAAVGYWRHDTRLEYHRDAATLQEKTAEGNTVETLRTKQRLVLSAADKILTVIGPDDGYIFEP
;
A
#
# COMPACT_ATOMS: atom_id res chain seq x y z
N MET A 1 8.51 28.87 23.27
CA MET A 1 8.48 29.23 21.84
C MET A 1 7.17 28.76 21.22
N LYS A 2 6.40 29.67 20.61
CA LYS A 2 5.03 29.41 20.13
C LYS A 2 5.06 28.99 18.65
N ARG A 3 4.08 28.15 18.26
CA ARG A 3 3.88 27.43 16.99
C ARG A 3 3.84 28.27 15.68
N ARG A 4 4.20 29.55 15.72
CA ARG A 4 4.06 30.51 14.60
C ARG A 4 5.38 30.97 13.97
N ASP A 5 6.53 30.56 14.50
CA ASP A 5 7.83 31.05 14.02
C ASP A 5 8.52 30.12 13.00
N PHE A 6 7.95 28.95 12.68
CA PHE A 6 8.55 27.99 11.74
C PHE A 6 8.19 28.24 10.26
N VAL A 7 7.26 29.16 9.96
CA VAL A 7 6.78 29.42 8.59
C VAL A 7 7.63 30.46 7.84
N LYS A 8 8.63 31.08 8.48
CA LYS A 8 9.39 32.19 7.86
C LYS A 8 10.78 31.84 7.31
N LEU A 9 11.19 30.57 7.32
CA LEU A 9 12.53 30.20 6.85
C LEU A 9 12.51 29.06 5.81
N ALA A 10 11.75 29.23 4.72
CA ALA A 10 11.82 28.35 3.55
C ALA A 10 11.35 29.06 2.27
N ILE A 11 11.63 30.36 2.12
CA ILE A 11 11.47 31.05 0.83
C ILE A 11 12.88 31.29 0.28
N GLY A 12 13.47 30.22 -0.25
CA GLY A 12 14.65 30.26 -1.11
C GLY A 12 14.20 30.03 -2.55
N THR A 13 14.17 31.12 -3.31
CA THR A 13 14.00 31.28 -4.76
C THR A 13 13.89 29.99 -5.62
N SER A 14 12.69 29.73 -6.12
CA SER A 14 12.48 29.10 -7.43
C SER A 14 11.54 30.01 -8.21
N ALA A 15 12.03 30.57 -9.33
CA ALA A 15 11.28 31.51 -10.15
C ALA A 15 10.07 30.81 -10.79
N MET A 16 8.88 31.03 -10.22
CA MET A 16 7.63 30.70 -10.91
C MET A 16 7.29 31.83 -11.87
N VAL A 17 7.15 31.47 -13.15
CA VAL A 17 6.43 32.27 -14.13
C VAL A 17 4.98 32.36 -13.65
N LEU A 18 4.60 33.53 -13.13
CA LEU A 18 3.24 33.83 -12.72
C LEU A 18 2.40 34.14 -13.97
N CYS A 19 1.60 33.17 -14.42
CA CYS A 19 0.43 33.47 -15.24
C CYS A 19 -0.64 34.08 -14.31
N PRO A 20 -1.09 35.33 -14.51
CA PRO A 20 -2.11 35.92 -13.65
C PRO A 20 -3.48 35.36 -14.07
N TYR A 21 -3.98 34.37 -13.34
CA TYR A 21 -5.41 34.03 -13.37
C TYR A 21 -6.13 35.01 -12.43
N PRO A 22 -7.04 35.87 -12.92
CA PRO A 22 -7.85 36.73 -12.08
C PRO A 22 -9.04 35.91 -11.58
N GLY A 23 -8.80 35.03 -10.60
CA GLY A 23 -9.85 34.26 -9.96
C GLY A 23 -9.56 34.16 -8.47
N LYS A 24 -10.45 34.68 -7.63
CA LYS A 24 -10.42 34.34 -6.20
C LYS A 24 -10.59 32.83 -6.11
N ALA A 25 -9.63 32.13 -5.50
CA ALA A 25 -9.81 30.74 -5.13
C ALA A 25 -10.87 30.66 -4.03
N GLU A 26 -12.13 30.62 -4.43
CA GLU A 26 -13.21 30.20 -3.54
C GLU A 26 -13.05 28.70 -3.32
N ALA A 27 -12.85 28.30 -2.07
CA ALA A 27 -13.01 26.91 -1.69
C ALA A 27 -14.44 26.51 -2.04
N SER A 28 -14.61 25.65 -3.05
CA SER A 28 -15.93 25.12 -3.37
C SER A 28 -16.45 24.42 -2.12
N GLN A 29 -17.43 25.02 -1.45
CA GLN A 29 -18.25 24.30 -0.49
C GLN A 29 -19.14 23.35 -1.31
N LEU A 30 -18.56 22.23 -1.72
CA LEU A 30 -19.36 21.11 -2.20
C LEU A 30 -20.32 20.78 -1.05
N PRO A 31 -21.64 20.75 -1.28
CA PRO A 31 -22.58 20.36 -0.25
C PRO A 31 -22.20 18.96 0.21
N VAL A 32 -21.70 18.86 1.45
CA VAL A 32 -21.50 17.57 2.12
C VAL A 32 -22.90 17.03 2.31
N LYS A 33 -23.34 16.14 1.42
CA LYS A 33 -24.60 15.42 1.63
C LYS A 33 -24.49 14.76 2.99
N ASP A 34 -25.43 15.05 3.88
CA ASP A 34 -25.61 14.34 5.15
C ASP A 34 -25.96 12.87 4.85
N ARG A 35 -24.92 12.09 4.54
CA ARG A 35 -25.02 10.65 4.42
C ARG A 35 -24.94 10.12 5.84
N LYS A 36 -26.07 9.62 6.35
CA LYS A 36 -26.07 8.82 7.58
C LYS A 36 -25.17 7.61 7.34
N PHE A 37 -24.00 7.61 7.96
CA PHE A 37 -23.10 6.46 7.92
C PHE A 37 -23.70 5.35 8.79
N ALA A 38 -23.95 4.19 8.19
CA ALA A 38 -24.23 3.00 8.97
C ALA A 38 -22.90 2.46 9.51
N PRO A 39 -22.79 2.17 10.82
CA PRO A 39 -21.63 1.46 11.35
C PRO A 39 -21.41 0.15 10.59
N GLY A 40 -20.18 -0.08 10.15
CA GLY A 40 -19.80 -1.38 9.61
C GLY A 40 -19.74 -2.46 10.70
N SER A 41 -19.52 -3.71 10.29
CA SER A 41 -19.24 -4.79 11.24
C SER A 41 -17.98 -4.47 12.06
N PRO A 42 -17.98 -4.74 13.39
CA PRO A 42 -16.79 -4.57 14.20
C PRO A 42 -15.59 -5.35 13.65
N ALA A 43 -14.43 -4.71 13.59
CA ALA A 43 -13.17 -5.35 13.21
C ALA A 43 -12.32 -5.58 14.46
N LYS A 44 -11.73 -6.78 14.59
CA LYS A 44 -10.78 -7.08 15.66
C LYS A 44 -9.45 -6.39 15.34
N VAL A 45 -8.95 -5.56 16.27
CA VAL A 45 -7.68 -4.83 16.12
C VAL A 45 -6.77 -5.19 17.28
N LEU A 46 -5.53 -5.58 16.96
CA LEU A 46 -4.53 -6.00 17.92
C LEU A 46 -3.28 -5.14 17.75
N LEU A 47 -2.62 -4.85 18.87
CA LEU A 47 -1.37 -4.12 18.90
C LEU A 47 -0.38 -4.89 19.78
N ALA A 48 0.78 -5.22 19.21
CA ALA A 48 1.93 -5.74 19.93
C ALA A 48 2.98 -4.64 20.02
N GLY A 49 3.28 -4.18 21.23
CA GLY A 49 4.32 -3.16 21.47
C GLY A 49 5.72 -3.77 21.42
N VAL A 50 6.67 -3.02 20.86
CA VAL A 50 8.11 -3.31 20.92
C VAL A 50 8.84 -2.09 21.47
N ARG A 51 10.01 -2.30 22.06
CA ARG A 51 10.84 -1.18 22.52
C ARG A 51 11.48 -0.47 21.32
N LYS A 52 11.78 0.82 21.47
CA LYS A 52 12.58 1.56 20.49
C LYS A 52 13.94 0.86 20.29
N GLY A 53 14.31 0.63 19.03
CA GLY A 53 15.54 -0.09 18.69
C GLY A 53 15.48 -1.59 19.02
N ALA A 54 14.28 -2.17 19.16
CA ALA A 54 14.10 -3.61 19.35
C ALA A 54 14.89 -4.42 18.33
N ALA A 55 15.49 -5.52 18.81
CA ALA A 55 16.19 -6.45 17.95
C ALA A 55 15.21 -7.10 16.95
N GLU A 56 15.74 -7.55 15.82
CA GLU A 56 14.93 -8.15 14.74
C GLU A 56 14.00 -9.27 15.26
N GLN A 57 14.50 -10.13 16.14
CA GLN A 57 13.72 -11.23 16.72
C GLN A 57 12.55 -10.75 17.60
N GLU A 58 12.73 -9.64 18.33
CA GLU A 58 11.64 -9.04 19.14
C GLU A 58 10.53 -8.50 18.21
N ILE A 59 10.91 -7.88 17.09
CA ILE A 59 9.96 -7.43 16.06
C ILE A 59 9.24 -8.63 15.42
N LYS A 60 9.96 -9.69 15.04
CA LYS A 60 9.36 -10.91 14.47
C LYS A 60 8.35 -11.55 15.43
N LEU A 61 8.70 -11.63 16.72
CA LEU A 61 7.81 -12.15 17.76
C LEU A 61 6.56 -11.28 17.92
N ALA A 62 6.70 -9.95 17.89
CA ALA A 62 5.55 -9.05 17.95
C ALA A 62 4.60 -9.21 16.75
N VAL A 63 5.14 -9.40 15.54
CA VAL A 63 4.35 -9.71 14.33
C VAL A 63 3.56 -11.00 14.52
N ARG A 64 4.21 -12.07 14.98
CA ARG A 64 3.56 -13.35 15.26
C ARG A 64 2.43 -13.20 16.27
N ASN A 65 2.72 -12.60 17.42
CA ASN A 65 1.76 -12.43 18.51
C ASN A 65 0.54 -11.62 18.05
N ALA A 66 0.76 -10.53 17.32
CA ALA A 66 -0.33 -9.70 16.80
C ALA A 66 -1.19 -10.47 15.78
N ALA A 67 -0.57 -11.23 14.87
CA ALA A 67 -1.28 -12.01 13.86
C ALA A 67 -2.10 -13.16 14.47
N GLU A 68 -1.51 -13.95 15.38
CA GLU A 68 -2.19 -15.05 16.07
C GLU A 68 -3.27 -14.57 17.04
N ALA A 69 -3.12 -13.38 17.62
CA ALA A 69 -4.19 -12.76 18.39
C ALA A 69 -5.31 -12.21 17.49
N ALA A 70 -5.01 -11.80 16.25
CA ALA A 70 -6.01 -11.28 15.31
C ALA A 70 -6.83 -12.37 14.63
N THR A 71 -6.24 -13.52 14.32
CA THR A 71 -6.89 -14.64 13.64
C THR A 71 -6.30 -15.98 14.05
N ASP A 72 -7.13 -17.02 14.05
CA ASP A 72 -6.74 -18.41 14.32
C ASP A 72 -6.20 -19.15 13.08
N PHE A 73 -6.14 -18.48 11.92
CA PHE A 73 -5.73 -19.04 10.63
C PHE A 73 -6.63 -20.19 10.12
N SER A 74 -7.84 -20.35 10.67
CA SER A 74 -8.81 -21.36 10.20
C SER A 74 -9.23 -21.19 8.73
N TRP A 75 -8.98 -20.02 8.16
CA TRP A 75 -9.19 -19.73 6.74
C TRP A 75 -8.12 -20.33 5.81
N LEU A 76 -6.97 -20.77 6.34
CA LEU A 76 -5.84 -21.30 5.57
C LEU A 76 -5.85 -22.84 5.58
N SER A 77 -6.03 -23.45 4.42
CA SER A 77 -5.89 -24.91 4.27
C SER A 77 -4.45 -25.29 3.95
N LYS A 78 -4.08 -26.54 4.27
CA LYS A 78 -2.76 -27.08 3.92
C LYS A 78 -2.55 -26.99 2.41
N ASN A 79 -1.39 -26.48 2.01
CA ASN A 79 -0.96 -26.25 0.64
C ASN A 79 -1.63 -25.09 -0.11
N ASP A 80 -2.49 -24.29 0.53
CA ASP A 80 -3.04 -23.09 -0.09
C ASP A 80 -1.94 -22.09 -0.47
N ALA A 81 -2.18 -21.32 -1.52
CA ALA A 81 -1.33 -20.22 -1.93
C ALA A 81 -1.80 -18.90 -1.30
N VAL A 82 -0.87 -18.21 -0.64
CA VAL A 82 -1.10 -16.92 0.02
C VAL A 82 -0.29 -15.83 -0.66
N PHE A 83 -0.97 -14.75 -1.03
CA PHE A 83 -0.35 -13.55 -1.57
C PHE A 83 -0.16 -12.51 -0.46
N ILE A 84 1.08 -12.09 -0.22
CA ILE A 84 1.40 -10.94 0.60
C ILE A 84 1.52 -9.72 -0.32
N LYS A 85 0.70 -8.70 -0.05
CA LYS A 85 0.78 -7.41 -0.71
C LYS A 85 1.51 -6.39 0.18
N PRO A 86 2.81 -6.14 -0.01
CA PRO A 86 3.50 -5.05 0.66
C PRO A 86 3.21 -3.71 -0.04
N VAL A 87 3.92 -2.66 0.38
CA VAL A 87 4.05 -1.38 -0.33
C VAL A 87 5.50 -1.23 -0.77
N ASN A 88 5.74 -1.24 -2.08
CA ASN A 88 7.05 -1.06 -2.72
C ASN A 88 6.96 0.08 -3.73
N ASN A 89 6.90 1.33 -3.25
CA ASN A 89 6.75 2.51 -4.12
C ASN A 89 8.03 2.83 -4.91
N SER A 90 9.16 2.84 -4.20
CA SER A 90 10.50 3.22 -4.69
C SER A 90 11.54 2.22 -4.17
N GLY A 91 12.82 2.50 -4.40
CA GLY A 91 13.93 1.74 -3.85
C GLY A 91 14.31 2.10 -2.41
N ASN A 92 13.62 3.05 -1.78
CA ASN A 92 13.99 3.54 -0.45
C ASN A 92 13.68 2.50 0.65
N PRO A 93 14.52 2.39 1.68
CA PRO A 93 14.33 1.42 2.77
C PRO A 93 13.17 1.80 3.70
N TYR A 94 12.76 0.88 4.57
CA TYR A 94 11.76 1.12 5.61
C TYR A 94 12.13 2.37 6.45
N PRO A 95 11.20 3.32 6.70
CA PRO A 95 9.74 3.25 6.52
C PRO A 95 9.19 3.74 5.17
N ALA A 96 10.03 3.92 4.14
CA ALA A 96 9.55 4.25 2.80
C ALA A 96 8.97 3.04 2.02
N THR A 97 9.23 1.83 2.50
CA THR A 97 8.63 0.57 2.02
C THR A 97 7.96 -0.17 3.18
N THR A 98 7.34 -1.32 2.95
CA THR A 98 6.97 -2.23 4.05
C THR A 98 8.22 -2.83 4.68
N SER A 99 8.26 -2.96 6.01
CA SER A 99 9.43 -3.48 6.73
C SER A 99 9.83 -4.88 6.22
N PRO A 100 11.05 -5.07 5.70
CA PRO A 100 11.53 -6.39 5.27
C PRO A 100 11.50 -7.43 6.40
N THR A 101 11.80 -7.03 7.63
CA THR A 101 11.74 -7.89 8.82
C THR A 101 10.33 -8.41 9.09
N THR A 102 9.31 -7.55 8.98
CA THR A 102 7.93 -8.00 9.23
C THR A 102 7.37 -8.84 8.10
N ILE A 103 7.78 -8.58 6.85
CA ILE A 103 7.50 -9.47 5.71
C ILE A 103 8.07 -10.87 5.97
N ALA A 104 9.35 -10.96 6.38
CA ALA A 104 9.99 -12.23 6.70
C ALA A 104 9.23 -12.99 7.80
N ALA A 105 8.86 -12.31 8.89
CA ALA A 105 8.08 -12.90 9.97
C ALA A 105 6.72 -13.44 9.51
N MET A 106 6.02 -12.69 8.64
CA MET A 106 4.72 -13.11 8.11
C MET A 106 4.85 -14.31 7.16
N ILE A 107 5.89 -14.35 6.33
CA ILE A 107 6.18 -15.50 5.45
C ILE A 107 6.43 -16.76 6.29
N GLU A 108 7.31 -16.66 7.29
CA GLU A 108 7.67 -17.76 8.19
C GLU A 108 6.40 -18.29 8.90
N LEU A 109 5.60 -17.38 9.46
CA LEU A 109 4.34 -17.75 10.11
C LEU A 109 3.35 -18.44 9.16
N LEU A 110 3.13 -17.92 7.95
CA LEU A 110 2.20 -18.54 6.99
C LEU A 110 2.63 -19.95 6.60
N LYS A 111 3.92 -20.16 6.38
CA LYS A 111 4.48 -21.48 6.05
C LYS A 111 4.32 -22.46 7.22
N GLU A 112 4.58 -22.02 8.45
CA GLU A 112 4.32 -22.81 9.65
C GLU A 112 2.84 -23.17 9.82
N LYS A 113 1.93 -22.26 9.45
CA LYS A 113 0.48 -22.50 9.45
C LYS A 113 0.00 -23.37 8.29
N GLY A 114 0.89 -23.80 7.40
CA GLY A 114 0.60 -24.79 6.35
C GLY A 114 0.41 -24.24 4.94
N ALA A 115 0.71 -22.96 4.69
CA ALA A 115 0.71 -22.42 3.33
C ALA A 115 1.74 -23.18 2.46
N GLY A 116 1.30 -23.69 1.31
CA GLY A 116 2.16 -24.41 0.36
C GLY A 116 2.99 -23.47 -0.50
N ARG A 117 2.46 -22.28 -0.75
CA ARG A 117 3.09 -21.24 -1.56
C ARG A 117 2.84 -19.88 -0.93
N VAL A 118 3.91 -19.09 -0.73
CA VAL A 118 3.82 -17.70 -0.29
C VAL A 118 4.46 -16.82 -1.35
N ILE A 119 3.69 -15.86 -1.84
CA ILE A 119 4.08 -14.97 -2.94
C ILE A 119 4.01 -13.54 -2.43
N VAL A 120 5.07 -12.78 -2.61
CA VAL A 120 5.13 -11.37 -2.24
C VAL A 120 5.20 -10.54 -3.51
N GLY A 121 4.23 -9.66 -3.71
CA GLY A 121 4.16 -8.93 -4.97
C GLY A 121 3.53 -7.55 -4.89
N ASP A 122 4.05 -6.65 -5.70
CA ASP A 122 3.59 -5.28 -5.85
C ASP A 122 4.05 -4.73 -7.21
N MET A 123 3.52 -3.58 -7.59
CA MET A 123 4.09 -2.74 -8.64
C MET A 123 4.32 -1.32 -8.11
N SER A 124 5.48 -0.78 -8.47
CA SER A 124 6.04 0.46 -7.92
C SER A 124 5.36 1.70 -8.47
N GLY A 125 5.63 2.84 -7.84
CA GLY A 125 5.01 4.12 -8.18
C GLY A 125 5.15 4.46 -9.66
N VAL A 126 4.17 5.18 -10.21
CA VAL A 126 4.16 5.59 -11.63
C VAL A 126 5.36 6.45 -12.03
N GLU A 127 6.02 7.05 -11.05
CA GLU A 127 7.29 7.78 -11.21
C GLU A 127 8.45 6.85 -11.59
N TYR A 128 8.52 5.67 -10.97
CA TYR A 128 9.64 4.74 -11.12
C TYR A 128 9.37 3.62 -12.13
N VAL A 129 8.10 3.25 -12.33
CA VAL A 129 7.69 2.22 -13.28
C VAL A 129 6.61 2.77 -14.21
N ARG A 130 6.98 2.94 -15.48
CA ARG A 130 6.10 3.34 -16.58
C ARG A 130 5.88 2.14 -17.48
N PHE A 131 4.62 1.77 -17.61
CA PHE A 131 4.24 0.51 -18.22
C PHE A 131 3.05 0.76 -19.15
N SER A 132 3.17 0.31 -20.39
CA SER A 132 2.19 0.48 -21.45
C SER A 132 2.08 -0.81 -22.28
N PRO A 133 1.13 -0.91 -23.24
CA PRO A 133 1.06 -2.07 -24.14
C PRO A 133 2.34 -2.33 -24.95
N THR A 134 3.14 -1.29 -25.21
CA THR A 134 4.29 -1.33 -26.12
C THR A 134 5.62 -1.04 -25.47
N ALA A 135 5.63 -0.59 -24.21
CA ALA A 135 6.86 -0.19 -23.53
C ALA A 135 6.80 -0.45 -22.02
N LEU A 136 7.96 -0.76 -21.45
CA LEU A 136 8.19 -0.86 -20.03
C LEU A 136 9.50 -0.13 -19.69
N SER A 137 9.43 0.83 -18.77
CA SER A 137 10.58 1.55 -18.20
C SER A 137 10.53 1.44 -16.69
N GLY A 138 11.67 1.15 -16.08
CA GLY A 138 11.77 0.87 -14.65
C GLY A 138 11.62 -0.62 -14.32
N SER A 139 11.70 -0.97 -13.03
CA SER A 139 11.51 -2.34 -12.55
C SER A 139 11.20 -2.35 -11.06
N SER A 140 10.03 -2.88 -10.69
CA SER A 140 9.67 -3.09 -9.30
C SER A 140 10.59 -4.08 -8.61
N ARG A 141 11.07 -5.11 -9.34
CA ARG A 141 12.06 -6.06 -8.81
C ARG A 141 13.35 -5.37 -8.39
N LYS A 142 13.91 -4.48 -9.22
CA LYS A 142 15.11 -3.70 -8.86
C LYS A 142 14.87 -2.82 -7.63
N LEU A 143 13.68 -2.26 -7.49
CA LEU A 143 13.31 -1.44 -6.33
C LEU A 143 13.11 -2.29 -5.07
N MET A 144 12.53 -3.49 -5.18
CA MET A 144 12.46 -4.46 -4.07
C MET A 144 13.86 -4.92 -3.63
N VAL A 145 14.80 -5.06 -4.56
CA VAL A 145 16.21 -5.34 -4.22
C VAL A 145 16.81 -4.17 -3.45
N SER A 146 16.64 -2.94 -3.96
CA SER A 146 17.22 -1.73 -3.35
C SER A 146 16.66 -1.44 -1.95
N SER A 147 15.37 -1.69 -1.74
CA SER A 147 14.72 -1.47 -0.44
C SER A 147 14.95 -2.60 0.57
N GLY A 148 15.59 -3.70 0.15
CA GLY A 148 15.86 -4.88 0.97
C GLY A 148 14.69 -5.88 1.06
N VAL A 149 13.52 -5.56 0.51
CA VAL A 149 12.35 -6.46 0.49
C VAL A 149 12.67 -7.77 -0.21
N ALA A 150 13.33 -7.72 -1.38
CA ALA A 150 13.62 -8.93 -2.14
C ALA A 150 14.51 -9.90 -1.36
N LYS A 151 15.51 -9.39 -0.63
CA LYS A 151 16.40 -10.19 0.21
C LYS A 151 15.60 -10.92 1.29
N ALA A 152 14.70 -10.22 1.99
CA ALA A 152 13.88 -10.81 3.04
C ALA A 152 12.92 -11.89 2.49
N VAL A 153 12.25 -11.62 1.37
CA VAL A 153 11.33 -12.57 0.73
C VAL A 153 12.04 -13.86 0.35
N LEU A 154 13.17 -13.77 -0.35
CA LEU A 154 13.91 -14.93 -0.82
C LEU A 154 14.55 -15.70 0.34
N ALA A 155 15.10 -15.01 1.34
CA ALA A 155 15.71 -15.65 2.52
C ALA A 155 14.69 -16.43 3.37
N SER A 156 13.43 -15.98 3.42
CA SER A 156 12.34 -16.71 4.09
C SER A 156 11.69 -17.79 3.20
N GLY A 157 12.22 -17.99 1.98
CA GLY A 157 11.79 -19.01 1.04
C GLY A 157 10.40 -18.77 0.46
N ALA A 158 10.10 -17.52 0.11
CA ALA A 158 8.90 -17.12 -0.63
C ALA A 158 9.27 -16.60 -2.03
N GLU A 159 8.26 -16.43 -2.87
CA GLU A 159 8.40 -15.98 -4.25
C GLU A 159 8.21 -14.46 -4.37
N ILE A 160 8.89 -13.83 -5.33
CA ILE A 160 8.68 -12.43 -5.70
C ILE A 160 7.90 -12.37 -7.01
N HIS A 161 6.80 -11.62 -7.00
CA HIS A 161 5.98 -11.40 -8.19
C HIS A 161 5.76 -9.89 -8.43
N CYS A 162 6.45 -9.33 -9.42
CA CYS A 162 6.30 -7.93 -9.82
C CYS A 162 5.34 -7.85 -11.02
N PHE A 163 4.22 -7.14 -10.86
CA PHE A 163 3.09 -7.28 -11.79
C PHE A 163 3.42 -6.87 -13.23
N GLU A 164 4.30 -5.90 -13.42
CA GLU A 164 4.72 -5.44 -14.74
C GLU A 164 5.53 -6.48 -15.53
N GLU A 165 6.14 -7.46 -14.85
CA GLU A 165 6.94 -8.51 -15.49
C GLU A 165 6.07 -9.52 -16.26
N GLY A 166 4.78 -9.64 -15.91
CA GLY A 166 3.82 -10.46 -16.65
C GLY A 166 3.38 -9.86 -17.99
N GLY A 167 3.72 -8.60 -18.26
CA GLY A 167 3.30 -7.89 -19.47
C GLY A 167 1.85 -7.40 -19.42
N TRP A 168 1.47 -6.57 -20.40
CA TRP A 168 0.25 -5.75 -20.35
C TRP A 168 -1.06 -6.55 -20.18
N ASN A 169 -1.06 -7.77 -20.70
CA ASN A 169 -2.20 -8.69 -20.70
C ASN A 169 -2.22 -9.61 -19.47
N ALA A 170 -1.26 -9.51 -18.55
CA ALA A 170 -1.26 -10.24 -17.27
C ALA A 170 -2.18 -9.60 -16.22
N PHE A 171 -3.24 -8.92 -16.67
CA PHE A 171 -4.21 -8.23 -15.83
C PHE A 171 -5.63 -8.54 -16.31
N TYR A 172 -6.58 -8.46 -15.38
CA TYR A 172 -8.00 -8.62 -15.64
C TYR A 172 -8.79 -7.48 -15.03
N GLU A 173 -9.92 -7.15 -15.65
CA GLU A 173 -10.79 -6.08 -15.19
C GLU A 173 -11.74 -6.57 -14.09
N GLU A 174 -11.87 -5.80 -13.01
CA GLU A 174 -12.93 -5.94 -12.01
C GLU A 174 -13.63 -4.61 -11.78
N LEU A 175 -14.95 -4.65 -11.56
CA LEU A 175 -15.72 -3.47 -11.20
C LEU A 175 -15.73 -3.31 -9.67
N PRO A 176 -15.54 -2.09 -9.15
CA PRO A 176 -15.92 -1.73 -7.79
C PRO A 176 -17.42 -1.95 -7.54
N THR A 177 -17.84 -1.87 -6.28
CA THR A 177 -19.27 -1.86 -5.96
C THR A 177 -20.02 -0.72 -6.66
N ALA A 178 -21.31 -0.93 -6.92
CA ALA A 178 -22.17 0.04 -7.62
C ALA A 178 -22.11 1.45 -7.03
N GLY A 179 -22.23 2.46 -7.90
CA GLY A 179 -22.16 3.88 -7.52
C GLY A 179 -20.73 4.44 -7.43
N SER A 180 -19.77 3.77 -8.05
CA SER A 180 -18.36 4.15 -8.05
C SER A 180 -18.05 5.35 -8.96
N ASN A 181 -17.04 6.13 -8.57
CA ASN A 181 -16.43 7.23 -9.31
C ASN A 181 -15.41 6.78 -10.37
N TRP A 182 -15.13 5.48 -10.48
CA TRP A 182 -14.30 4.91 -11.54
C TRP A 182 -15.05 4.92 -12.88
N LYS A 183 -14.40 5.37 -13.95
CA LYS A 183 -14.99 5.47 -15.30
C LYS A 183 -14.94 4.13 -16.04
N ARG A 184 -14.01 3.27 -15.67
CA ARG A 184 -13.79 1.92 -16.19
C ARG A 184 -13.51 0.97 -15.04
N GLY A 185 -13.49 -0.33 -15.30
CA GLY A 185 -13.04 -1.28 -14.29
C GLY A 185 -11.57 -1.11 -13.96
N ILE A 186 -11.23 -1.69 -12.82
CA ILE A 186 -9.90 -1.68 -12.23
C ILE A 186 -9.16 -2.90 -12.75
N MET A 187 -7.99 -2.66 -13.35
CA MET A 187 -7.17 -3.73 -13.91
C MET A 187 -6.29 -4.35 -12.83
N MET A 188 -6.70 -5.51 -12.33
CA MET A 188 -6.05 -6.30 -11.27
C MET A 188 -5.08 -7.35 -11.85
N PRO A 189 -4.00 -7.73 -11.15
CA PRO A 189 -2.98 -8.62 -11.70
C PRO A 189 -3.43 -10.09 -11.64
N ASN A 190 -3.22 -10.85 -12.73
CA ASN A 190 -3.72 -12.22 -12.91
C ASN A 190 -3.31 -13.19 -11.81
N ILE A 191 -2.16 -12.98 -11.17
CA ILE A 191 -1.69 -13.79 -10.03
C ILE A 191 -2.74 -13.90 -8.92
N LEU A 192 -3.60 -12.89 -8.77
CA LEU A 192 -4.66 -12.92 -7.76
C LEU A 192 -5.75 -13.96 -8.05
N ARG A 193 -5.84 -14.49 -9.28
CA ARG A 193 -6.74 -15.60 -9.62
C ARG A 193 -6.18 -16.95 -9.17
N GLU A 194 -4.85 -17.06 -9.05
CA GLU A 194 -4.15 -18.30 -8.69
C GLU A 194 -4.08 -18.53 -7.17
N VAL A 195 -4.20 -17.46 -6.38
CA VAL A 195 -4.10 -17.52 -4.91
C VAL A 195 -5.46 -17.60 -4.23
N GLN A 196 -5.50 -18.25 -3.08
CA GLN A 196 -6.71 -18.40 -2.26
C GLN A 196 -6.86 -17.25 -1.27
N HIS A 197 -5.74 -16.69 -0.79
CA HIS A 197 -5.74 -15.71 0.29
C HIS A 197 -4.79 -14.54 0.03
N ILE A 198 -5.15 -13.39 0.60
CA ILE A 198 -4.36 -12.17 0.57
C ILE A 198 -4.10 -11.69 2.00
N VAL A 199 -2.83 -11.40 2.31
CA VAL A 199 -2.41 -10.63 3.49
C VAL A 199 -1.90 -9.27 3.02
N LEU A 200 -2.56 -8.20 3.43
CA LEU A 200 -2.15 -6.84 3.10
C LEU A 200 -1.16 -6.33 4.15
N MET A 201 0.01 -5.87 3.72
CA MET A 201 1.05 -5.38 4.62
C MET A 201 1.43 -3.93 4.29
N PRO A 202 0.59 -2.94 4.64
CA PRO A 202 0.90 -1.55 4.36
C PRO A 202 1.97 -1.02 5.32
N ARG A 203 2.57 0.11 4.94
CA ARG A 203 3.39 0.93 5.83
C ARG A 203 2.54 1.99 6.52
N CYS A 204 2.94 2.43 7.71
CA CYS A 204 2.35 3.59 8.39
C CYS A 204 3.05 4.87 7.92
N SER A 205 2.36 5.72 7.16
CA SER A 205 2.98 6.95 6.67
C SER A 205 2.02 8.02 6.15
N ARG A 206 2.56 9.22 5.89
CA ARG A 206 1.90 10.27 5.10
C ARG A 206 2.18 10.12 3.60
N HIS A 207 1.37 10.82 2.82
CA HIS A 207 1.48 10.95 1.38
C HIS A 207 0.99 12.34 0.96
N VAL A 208 1.75 13.02 0.08
CA VAL A 208 1.51 14.42 -0.26
C VAL A 208 0.12 14.69 -0.86
N LEU A 209 -0.37 13.79 -1.73
CA LEU A 209 -1.71 13.89 -2.32
C LEU A 209 -2.83 13.23 -1.48
N ALA A 210 -2.60 12.02 -0.99
CA ALA A 210 -3.65 11.20 -0.35
C ALA A 210 -3.80 11.45 1.15
N GLY A 211 -2.95 12.30 1.75
CA GLY A 211 -2.91 12.53 3.19
C GLY A 211 -2.16 11.40 3.89
N SER A 212 -2.84 10.28 4.16
CA SER A 212 -2.23 9.12 4.83
C SER A 212 -2.09 7.95 3.86
N SER A 213 -0.92 7.33 3.82
CA SER A 213 -0.68 6.04 3.19
C SER A 213 -0.78 4.95 4.26
N LEU A 214 -1.88 4.19 4.21
CA LEU A 214 -2.23 3.07 5.09
C LEU A 214 -2.84 1.94 4.23
N GLY A 215 -3.60 1.02 4.83
CA GLY A 215 -4.21 -0.13 4.14
C GLY A 215 -4.98 0.24 2.87
N LEU A 216 -5.90 1.21 2.92
CA LEU A 216 -6.72 1.56 1.75
C LEU A 216 -5.88 2.02 0.55
N LYS A 217 -4.82 2.82 0.80
CA LYS A 217 -3.96 3.35 -0.26
C LYS A 217 -3.03 2.27 -0.84
N ALA A 218 -2.72 1.22 -0.09
CA ALA A 218 -1.87 0.13 -0.56
C ALA A 218 -2.47 -0.65 -1.75
N ALA A 219 -3.80 -0.57 -1.93
CA ALA A 219 -4.50 -1.14 -3.07
C ALA A 219 -4.04 -0.58 -4.43
N VAL A 220 -3.56 0.67 -4.48
CA VAL A 220 -3.04 1.28 -5.72
C VAL A 220 -1.90 0.45 -6.32
N GLY A 221 -1.15 -0.24 -5.47
CA GLY A 221 -0.08 -1.15 -5.86
C GLY A 221 -0.52 -2.30 -6.78
N TYR A 222 -1.78 -2.73 -6.72
CA TYR A 222 -2.30 -3.80 -7.60
C TYR A 222 -2.49 -3.35 -9.04
N TRP A 223 -2.92 -2.11 -9.23
CA TRP A 223 -3.58 -1.72 -10.47
C TRP A 223 -2.61 -1.55 -11.62
N ARG A 224 -3.00 -2.00 -12.82
CA ARG A 224 -2.28 -1.70 -14.06
C ARG A 224 -2.10 -0.20 -14.23
N HIS A 225 -1.07 0.18 -14.97
CA HIS A 225 -0.63 1.57 -15.11
C HIS A 225 -1.74 2.50 -15.63
N ASP A 226 -2.59 2.08 -16.56
CA ASP A 226 -3.72 2.88 -17.07
C ASP A 226 -4.79 3.16 -16.00
N THR A 227 -5.13 2.17 -15.17
CA THR A 227 -6.00 2.36 -14.00
C THR A 227 -5.37 3.35 -13.00
N ARG A 228 -4.05 3.28 -12.77
CA ARG A 228 -3.35 4.26 -11.93
C ARG A 228 -3.37 5.67 -12.54
N LEU A 229 -3.25 5.81 -13.85
CA LEU A 229 -3.32 7.12 -14.51
C LEU A 229 -4.73 7.72 -14.40
N GLU A 230 -5.78 6.91 -14.48
CA GLU A 230 -7.16 7.37 -14.23
C GLU A 230 -7.35 7.83 -12.78
N TYR A 231 -6.79 7.09 -11.82
CA TYR A 231 -6.82 7.44 -10.41
C TYR A 231 -6.15 8.79 -10.11
N HIS A 232 -4.99 9.06 -10.72
CA HIS A 232 -4.25 10.32 -10.50
C HIS A 232 -4.74 11.50 -11.37
N ARG A 233 -5.68 11.29 -12.30
CA ARG A 233 -6.12 12.33 -13.25
C ARG A 233 -6.99 13.40 -12.59
N ASP A 234 -7.83 13.01 -11.63
CA ASP A 234 -8.83 13.89 -11.04
C ASP A 234 -8.74 13.87 -9.52
N ALA A 235 -8.24 14.97 -8.95
CA ALA A 235 -8.06 15.11 -7.51
C ALA A 235 -9.40 15.16 -6.75
N ALA A 236 -10.50 15.56 -7.40
CA ALA A 236 -11.79 15.73 -6.74
C ALA A 236 -12.42 14.40 -6.27
N THR A 237 -12.04 13.27 -6.89
CA THR A 237 -12.55 11.93 -6.56
C THR A 237 -11.46 10.99 -6.04
N LEU A 238 -10.28 11.52 -5.68
CA LEU A 238 -9.11 10.72 -5.28
C LEU A 238 -9.41 9.84 -4.06
N GLN A 239 -10.09 10.39 -3.06
CA GLN A 239 -10.37 9.68 -1.81
C GLN A 239 -11.47 8.63 -2.02
N GLU A 240 -12.52 8.97 -2.75
CA GLU A 240 -13.60 8.07 -3.15
C GLU A 240 -13.04 6.89 -3.94
N LYS A 241 -12.25 7.14 -5.00
CA LYS A 241 -11.63 6.09 -5.79
C LYS A 241 -10.66 5.22 -4.98
N THR A 242 -9.98 5.81 -3.99
CA THR A 242 -9.12 5.05 -3.06
C THR A 242 -9.96 4.06 -2.27
N ALA A 243 -11.07 4.50 -1.67
CA ALA A 243 -11.96 3.64 -0.90
C ALA A 243 -12.63 2.59 -1.80
N GLU A 244 -13.21 3.02 -2.92
CA GLU A 244 -13.93 2.17 -3.87
C GLU A 244 -13.04 1.11 -4.51
N GLY A 245 -11.77 1.40 -4.79
CA GLY A 245 -10.85 0.43 -5.37
C GLY A 245 -10.56 -0.77 -4.46
N ASN A 246 -10.84 -0.66 -3.16
CA ASN A 246 -10.78 -1.78 -2.20
C ASN A 246 -12.05 -2.64 -2.23
N THR A 247 -13.09 -2.26 -2.98
CA THR A 247 -14.40 -2.94 -2.99
C THR A 247 -14.56 -3.95 -4.13
N VAL A 248 -13.53 -4.11 -4.98
CA VAL A 248 -13.51 -5.14 -6.02
C VAL A 248 -13.60 -6.54 -5.41
N GLU A 249 -14.24 -7.47 -6.13
CA GLU A 249 -14.62 -8.78 -5.61
C GLU A 249 -13.41 -9.57 -5.10
N THR A 250 -12.30 -9.58 -5.84
CA THR A 250 -11.08 -10.31 -5.43
C THR A 250 -10.59 -9.87 -4.05
N LEU A 251 -10.56 -8.57 -3.77
CA LEU A 251 -10.07 -8.08 -2.47
C LEU A 251 -11.06 -8.39 -1.35
N ARG A 252 -12.37 -8.20 -1.59
CA ARG A 252 -13.42 -8.49 -0.60
C ARG A 252 -13.49 -9.96 -0.22
N THR A 253 -13.25 -10.85 -1.18
CA THR A 253 -13.41 -12.28 -1.00
C THR A 253 -12.13 -12.99 -0.59
N LYS A 254 -10.94 -12.42 -0.87
CA LYS A 254 -9.65 -13.09 -0.60
C LYS A 254 -8.78 -12.43 0.48
N GLN A 255 -9.00 -11.17 0.84
CA GLN A 255 -8.21 -10.55 1.93
C GLN A 255 -8.60 -11.13 3.29
N ARG A 256 -7.59 -11.54 4.08
CA ARG A 256 -7.78 -12.23 5.36
C ARG A 256 -7.23 -11.46 6.55
N LEU A 257 -6.12 -10.75 6.34
CA LEU A 257 -5.41 -10.04 7.39
C LEU A 257 -4.79 -8.76 6.83
N VAL A 258 -4.75 -7.73 7.66
CA VAL A 258 -3.95 -6.52 7.44
C VAL A 258 -2.95 -6.41 8.58
N LEU A 259 -1.66 -6.31 8.26
CA LEU A 259 -0.60 -6.20 9.27
C LEU A 259 0.35 -5.05 8.92
N SER A 260 0.51 -4.09 9.84
CA SER A 260 1.40 -2.94 9.63
C SER A 260 2.49 -2.91 10.69
N ALA A 261 3.73 -2.68 10.25
CA ALA A 261 4.82 -2.30 11.14
C ALA A 261 4.77 -0.78 11.38
N ALA A 262 4.87 -0.36 12.63
CA ALA A 262 4.80 1.04 13.04
C ALA A 262 5.91 1.43 14.03
N ASP A 263 6.96 0.62 14.15
CA ASP A 263 8.17 0.95 14.92
C ASP A 263 8.98 2.08 14.25
N LYS A 264 8.80 2.29 12.93
CA LYS A 264 9.17 3.51 12.21
C LYS A 264 8.02 4.01 11.34
N ILE A 265 7.82 5.33 11.33
CA ILE A 265 6.70 5.96 10.63
C ILE A 265 7.23 7.18 9.86
N LEU A 266 6.82 7.35 8.60
CA LEU A 266 7.09 8.57 7.84
C LEU A 266 5.94 9.57 8.07
N THR A 267 6.15 10.59 8.89
CA THR A 267 5.05 11.41 9.45
C THR A 267 4.71 12.67 8.67
N VAL A 268 5.48 13.02 7.63
CA VAL A 268 5.21 14.17 6.75
C VAL A 268 5.58 13.85 5.30
N ILE A 269 5.00 14.61 4.36
CA ILE A 269 5.26 14.54 2.91
C ILE A 269 4.93 13.16 2.34
N GLY A 270 5.88 12.24 2.23
CA GLY A 270 5.73 10.93 1.59
C GLY A 270 5.34 10.99 0.10
N PRO A 271 5.49 9.88 -0.64
CA PRO A 271 5.84 8.55 -0.13
C PRO A 271 7.33 8.36 0.17
N ASP A 272 8.26 9.03 -0.49
CA ASP A 272 9.69 8.69 -0.38
C ASP A 272 10.48 9.51 0.63
N ASP A 273 10.05 10.75 0.89
CA ASP A 273 10.72 11.70 1.77
C ASP A 273 9.84 12.14 2.94
N GLY A 274 10.47 12.59 4.02
CA GLY A 274 9.79 13.14 5.18
C GLY A 274 10.49 12.86 6.49
N TYR A 275 9.89 13.34 7.57
CA TYR A 275 10.35 13.08 8.93
C TYR A 275 10.05 11.63 9.33
N ILE A 276 11.08 10.91 9.74
CA ILE A 276 10.97 9.57 10.30
C ILE A 276 10.81 9.68 11.81
N PHE A 277 9.73 9.11 12.34
CA PHE A 277 9.48 8.99 13.76
C PHE A 277 9.59 7.53 14.20
N GLU A 278 10.22 7.32 15.36
CA GLU A 278 10.32 6.04 16.06
C GLU A 278 9.56 6.18 17.38
N PRO A 279 8.33 5.64 17.49
CA PRO A 279 7.49 5.73 18.67
C PRO A 279 8.09 5.15 19.96
#